data_AF-A0A962H7Z7-F1
#
_entry.id   AF-A0A962H7Z7-F1
#
_cell.length_a   1.000
_cell.length_b   1.000
_cell.length_c   1.000
_cell.angle_alpha   90.00
_cell.angle_beta   90.00
_cell.angle_gamma   90.00
#
_symmetry.space_group_name_H-M   'P 1'
#
loop_
_entity.id
_entity.type
_entity.pdbx_description
1 polymer ?
#
loop_
_entity_poly.entity_id
_entity_poly.type
_entity_poly.pdbx_seq_one_letter_code
_entity_poly.pdbx_strand_id
1 'polypeptide(L)' 'MRLVRLIANLGYGSRKEVMGLFRYGHITDSQGEVLYSDDQIEHSEIRIDGEPLDPPP' A
#
# COMPACT_ATOMS: atom_id res chain seq x y z
N MET A 1 4.84 5.65 9.69
CA MET A 1 5.36 4.26 9.77
C MET A 1 5.44 3.72 8.35
N ARG A 2 6.47 2.96 7.96
CA ARG A 2 6.67 2.59 6.53
C ARG A 2 5.47 1.80 6.00
N LEU A 3 4.80 2.31 4.94
CA LEU A 3 3.60 1.74 4.31
C LEU A 3 3.80 0.25 3.97
N VAL A 4 5.01 -0.08 3.53
CA VAL A 4 5.47 -1.45 3.25
C VAL A 4 5.26 -2.41 4.43
N ARG A 5 5.51 -1.96 5.66
CA ARG A 5 5.34 -2.79 6.85
C ARG A 5 3.86 -3.02 7.16
N LEU A 6 3.02 -2.00 6.99
CA LEU A 6 1.59 -2.09 7.25
C LEU A 6 0.93 -3.08 6.29
N ILE A 7 1.15 -2.91 4.99
CA ILE A 7 0.62 -3.79 3.95
C ILE A 7 1.11 -5.24 4.14
N ALA A 8 2.40 -5.42 4.48
CA ALA A 8 2.93 -6.75 4.77
C ALA A 8 2.32 -7.39 6.03
N ASN A 9 2.03 -6.60 7.06
CA ASN A 9 1.38 -7.09 8.29
C ASN A 9 -0.07 -7.51 8.06
N LEU A 10 -0.75 -6.92 7.08
CA LEU A 10 -2.12 -7.26 6.69
C LEU A 10 -2.20 -8.56 5.85
N GLY A 11 -1.06 -9.12 5.43
CA GLY A 11 -1.03 -10.39 4.70
C GLY A 11 -1.05 -10.26 3.17
N TYR A 12 -0.97 -9.05 2.62
CA TYR A 12 -0.89 -8.79 1.17
C TYR A 12 0.43 -9.26 0.53
N GLY A 13 1.39 -9.74 1.33
CA GLY A 13 2.64 -10.31 0.86
C GLY A 13 3.80 -10.04 1.80
N SER A 14 4.96 -10.59 1.48
CA SER A 14 6.21 -10.25 2.14
C SER A 14 6.62 -8.80 1.83
N ARG A 15 7.48 -8.22 2.69
CA ARG A 15 8.04 -6.87 2.46
C ARG A 15 8.63 -6.69 1.05
N LYS A 16 9.23 -7.74 0.47
CA LYS A 16 9.83 -7.70 -0.87
C LYS A 16 8.77 -7.66 -1.97
N GLU A 17 7.70 -8.45 -1.83
CA GLU A 17 6.56 -8.45 -2.76
C GLU A 17 5.84 -7.10 -2.72
N VAL A 18 5.58 -6.57 -1.53
CA VAL A 18 4.97 -5.25 -1.34
C VAL A 18 5.84 -4.15 -1.95
N MET A 19 7.16 -4.19 -1.76
CA MET A 19 8.07 -3.28 -2.47
C MET A 19 8.01 -3.44 -4.00
N GLY A 20 7.69 -4.63 -4.51
CA GLY A 20 7.41 -4.87 -5.91
C GLY A 20 6.14 -4.15 -6.35
N LEU A 21 5.05 -4.27 -5.59
CA LEU A 21 3.78 -3.59 -5.88
C LEU A 21 3.95 -2.07 -6.00
N PHE A 22 4.73 -1.46 -5.11
CA PHE A 22 5.12 -0.05 -5.22
C PHE A 22 5.88 0.26 -6.51
N ARG A 23 6.87 -0.56 -6.90
CA ARG A 23 7.64 -0.34 -8.13
C ARG A 23 6.81 -0.49 -9.40
N TYR A 24 5.82 -1.38 -9.38
CA TYR A 24 4.93 -1.61 -10.52
C TYR A 24 3.77 -0.60 -10.56
N GLY A 25 3.61 0.25 -9.54
CA GLY A 25 2.54 1.25 -9.49
C GLY A 25 1.17 0.66 -9.14
N HIS A 26 1.12 -0.51 -8.51
CA HIS A 26 -0.13 -1.15 -8.08
C HIS A 26 -0.74 -0.52 -6.82
N ILE A 27 0.08 0.20 -6.05
CA ILE A 27 -0.38 0.87 -4.82
C ILE A 27 -0.62 2.33 -5.16
N THR A 28 -1.88 2.75 -5.08
CA THR A 28 -2.32 4.09 -5.40
C THR A 28 -3.10 4.70 -4.25
N ASP A 29 -3.35 6.00 -4.32
CA ASP A 29 -4.23 6.70 -3.41
C ASP A 29 -5.70 6.66 -3.85
N SER A 30 -6.52 7.50 -3.21
CA SER A 30 -7.95 7.64 -3.48
C SER A 30 -8.25 8.31 -4.83
N GLN A 31 -7.26 8.96 -5.43
CA GLN A 31 -7.33 9.68 -6.71
C GLN A 31 -6.69 8.91 -7.88
N GLY A 32 -5.99 7.80 -7.59
CA GLY A 32 -5.25 7.01 -8.57
C GLY A 32 -3.79 7.43 -8.76
N GLU A 33 -3.25 8.28 -7.89
CA GLU A 33 -1.83 8.63 -7.87
C GLU A 33 -1.02 7.49 -7.25
N VAL A 34 0.12 7.15 -7.88
CA VAL A 34 1.01 6.10 -7.39
C VAL A 34 1.67 6.56 -6.11
N LEU A 35 1.52 5.76 -5.05
CA LEU A 35 2.14 6.02 -3.76
C LEU A 35 3.55 5.45 -3.70
N TYR A 36 4.38 6.05 -2.86
CA TYR A 36 5.71 5.58 -2.51
C TYR A 36 5.73 4.96 -1.11
N SER A 37 6.77 4.16 -0.85
CA SER A 37 6.89 3.36 0.38
C SER A 37 6.96 4.18 1.68
N ASP A 38 7.33 5.44 1.56
CA ASP A 38 7.59 6.45 2.58
C ASP A 38 6.52 7.53 2.64
N ASP A 39 5.51 7.48 1.76
CA ASP A 39 4.37 8.39 1.81
C ASP A 39 3.57 8.20 3.09
N GLN A 40 3.07 9.34 3.59
CA GLN A 40 2.25 9.43 4.79
C GLN A 40 0.84 9.81 4.36
N ILE A 41 0.08 8.80 3.97
CA ILE A 41 -1.34 8.93 3.64
C ILE A 41 -2.17 8.10 4.62
N GLU A 42 -3.43 8.49 4.78
CA GLU A 42 -4.40 7.74 5.59
C GLU A 42 -4.65 6.35 5.00
N HIS A 43 -4.76 5.35 5.88
CA HIS A 43 -4.94 3.95 5.45
C HIS A 43 -6.17 3.77 4.54
N SER A 44 -7.23 4.53 4.82
CA SER A 44 -8.50 4.52 4.10
C SER A 44 -8.42 5.05 2.68
N GLU A 45 -7.35 5.79 2.36
CA GLU A 45 -7.12 6.31 1.02
C GLU A 45 -6.21 5.40 0.19
N ILE A 46 -5.53 4.45 0.82
CA ILE A 46 -4.65 3.51 0.11
C ILE A 46 -5.51 2.52 -0.65
N ARG A 47 -5.16 2.31 -1.91
CA ARG A 47 -5.72 1.27 -2.76
C ARG A 47 -4.61 0.38 -3.33
N ILE A 48 -4.86 -0.91 -3.35
CA ILE A 48 -4.00 -1.92 -4.00
C ILE A 48 -4.80 -2.48 -5.16
N ASP A 49 -4.28 -2.34 -6.38
CA ASP A 49 -4.97 -2.78 -7.60
C ASP A 49 -6.39 -2.18 -7.76
N GLY A 50 -6.61 -0.99 -7.19
CA GLY A 50 -7.90 -0.31 -7.17
C GLY A 50 -8.84 -0.72 -6.03
N GLU A 51 -8.49 -1.74 -5.25
CA GLU A 51 -9.25 -2.14 -4.05
C GLU A 51 -8.74 -1.38 -2.81
N PRO A 52 -9.64 -0.86 -1.96
CA PRO A 52 -9.24 -0.19 -0.72
C PRO A 52 -8.51 -1.16 0.21
N LEU A 53 -7.46 -0.66 0.86
CA LEU A 53 -6.68 -1.45 1.81
C LEU A 53 -7.52 -1.84 3.02
N ASP A 54 -7.35 -3.09 3.49
CA ASP A 54 -8.03 -3.55 4.70
C ASP A 54 -7.66 -2.70 5.93
N PRO A 55 -8.63 -2.50 6.84
CA PRO A 55 -8.37 -1.80 8.08
C PRO A 55 -7.35 -2.59 8.93
N PRO A 56 -6.47 -1.88 9.66
CA PRO A 56 -5.58 -2.54 10.60
C PRO A 56 -6.38 -3.29 11.69
N PRO A 57 -5.97 -4.49 12.10
CA PRO A 57 -6.54 -5.22 13.22
C PRO A 57 -6.28 -4.55 14.58
#